data_AF-A0A1S3QVD1-F1
#
_entry.id   AF-A0A1S3QVD1-F1
#
_cell.length_a   1.000
_cell.length_b   1.000
_cell.length_c   1.000
_cell.angle_alpha   90.00
_cell.angle_beta   90.00
_cell.angle_gamma   90.00
#
_symmetry.space_group_name_H-M   'P 1'
#
loop_
_entity.id
_entity.type
_entity.pdbx_description
1 polymer ?
#
loop_
_entity_poly.entity_id
_entity_poly.type
_entity_poly.pdbx_seq_one_letter_code
_entity_poly.pdbx_strand_id
1 'polypeptide(L)'
;MDPGFVLSDGSDLQFTLGITEETQDMIPPTTKSLRQRRCGHCLLQQPMRSKHCQTCQHCVRRYDHHCPWIENCVGERNHRWFVLYLAVQLLVLLWGLHMAWSGFTTAPTWQLWLRGNGVLLGTAAVVAVLSLTVLLLLGSHLYLVSLNTTTWEFMSRHRISYLKHCGADENPFDRGALRNLWGFFCDWGAIVWEQVYFREGNDPI
;
A
#
# COMPACT_ATOMS: atom_id res chain seq x y z
N MET A 1 2.35 -13.96 2.71
CA MET A 1 2.20 -13.63 1.27
C MET A 1 3.41 -12.84 0.82
N ASP A 2 3.97 -13.10 -0.36
CA ASP A 2 5.07 -12.29 -0.91
C ASP A 2 4.57 -10.88 -1.28
N PRO A 3 5.08 -9.80 -0.67
CA PRO A 3 4.73 -8.42 -1.03
C PRO A 3 5.49 -7.90 -2.26
N GLY A 4 6.38 -8.71 -2.86
CA GLY A 4 7.22 -8.32 -3.98
C GLY A 4 8.55 -7.77 -3.51
N PHE A 5 9.38 -8.61 -2.92
CA PHE A 5 10.72 -8.22 -2.46
C PHE A 5 11.63 -7.84 -3.64
N VAL A 6 12.53 -6.89 -3.39
CA VAL A 6 13.62 -6.59 -4.33
C VAL A 6 14.75 -7.58 -4.08
N LEU A 7 15.04 -8.41 -5.07
CA LEU A 7 16.18 -9.31 -5.01
C LEU A 7 17.45 -8.48 -5.16
N SER A 8 18.44 -8.73 -4.30
CA SER A 8 19.80 -8.32 -4.61
C SER A 8 20.25 -9.22 -5.74
N ASP A 9 20.24 -8.74 -6.97
CA ASP A 9 20.91 -9.47 -8.04
C ASP A 9 22.35 -9.70 -7.60
N GLY A 10 22.69 -10.98 -7.41
CA GLY A 10 24.08 -11.38 -7.54
C GLY A 10 24.44 -11.14 -8.99
N SER A 11 25.04 -9.97 -9.28
CA SER A 11 25.91 -9.76 -10.44
C SER A 11 25.44 -10.33 -11.78
N ASP A 12 24.27 -9.95 -12.37
CA ASP A 12 23.89 -10.56 -13.66
C ASP A 12 23.07 -9.72 -14.65
N LEU A 13 23.17 -8.38 -14.64
CA LEU A 13 22.75 -7.59 -15.81
C LEU A 13 23.52 -6.29 -16.07
N GLN A 14 24.66 -6.11 -15.40
CA GLN A 14 25.56 -4.98 -15.68
C GLN A 14 26.92 -5.43 -16.22
N PHE A 15 27.23 -6.73 -16.16
CA PHE A 15 28.48 -7.30 -16.69
C PHE A 15 28.40 -7.65 -18.19
N THR A 16 27.23 -8.03 -18.72
CA THR A 16 27.05 -8.42 -20.13
C THR A 16 26.98 -7.25 -21.12
N LEU A 17 26.84 -6.00 -20.65
CA LEU A 17 26.83 -4.82 -21.53
C LEU A 17 28.09 -3.95 -21.41
N GLY A 18 29.05 -4.27 -20.53
CA GLY A 18 30.36 -3.61 -20.50
C GLY A 18 30.30 -2.08 -20.56
N ILE A 19 29.33 -1.46 -19.91
CA ILE A 19 29.20 0.00 -19.88
C ILE A 19 30.08 0.48 -18.73
N THR A 20 31.27 0.97 -19.08
CA THR A 20 32.16 1.69 -18.17
C THR A 20 31.53 3.03 -17.79
N GLU A 21 31.92 3.60 -16.65
CA GLU A 21 31.45 4.93 -16.22
C GLU A 21 31.69 6.00 -17.31
N GLU A 22 32.69 5.82 -18.17
CA GLU A 22 32.99 6.67 -19.32
C GLU A 22 31.96 6.57 -20.47
N THR A 23 31.27 5.43 -20.64
CA THR A 23 30.24 5.29 -21.68
C THR A 23 28.90 5.91 -21.28
N GLN A 24 28.72 6.24 -19.99
CA GLN A 24 27.52 6.90 -19.49
C GLN A 24 27.49 8.41 -19.80
N ASP A 25 28.65 9.02 -20.03
CA ASP A 25 28.79 10.45 -20.39
C ASP A 25 28.62 10.72 -21.90
N MET A 26 28.58 9.68 -22.74
CA MET A 26 28.43 9.80 -24.20
C MET A 26 26.98 9.67 -24.69
N ILE A 27 26.03 9.49 -23.76
CA ILE A 27 24.60 9.48 -24.07
C ILE A 27 24.13 10.95 -24.05
N PRO A 28 23.58 11.49 -25.15
CA PRO A 28 23.02 12.84 -25.13
C PRO A 28 21.98 12.95 -24.01
N PRO A 29 21.82 14.10 -23.32
CA PRO A 29 20.89 14.23 -22.20
C PRO A 29 19.45 14.25 -22.71
N THR A 30 18.96 13.10 -23.14
CA THR A 30 17.56 12.86 -23.46
C THR A 30 16.96 12.12 -22.26
N THR A 31 15.98 12.77 -21.65
CA THR A 31 15.25 12.40 -20.41
C THR A 31 15.97 12.74 -19.10
N LYS A 32 15.31 13.54 -18.25
CA LYS A 32 15.70 13.79 -16.85
C LYS A 32 15.75 12.45 -16.10
N SER A 33 16.88 11.75 -16.11
CA SER A 33 17.00 10.49 -15.36
C SER A 33 17.00 10.82 -13.86
N LEU A 34 15.87 10.56 -13.18
CA LEU A 34 15.85 10.58 -11.73
C LEU A 34 16.83 9.51 -11.23
N ARG A 35 17.92 9.93 -10.59
CA ARG A 35 18.93 9.02 -10.04
C ARG A 35 18.25 8.01 -9.10
N GLN A 36 18.29 6.73 -9.48
CA GLN A 36 17.74 5.65 -8.66
C GLN A 36 18.44 5.63 -7.30
N ARG A 37 17.65 5.47 -6.22
CA ARG A 37 18.17 5.44 -4.85
C ARG A 37 18.86 4.10 -4.61
N ARG A 38 19.94 4.08 -3.85
CA ARG A 38 20.57 2.83 -3.38
C ARG A 38 20.18 2.55 -1.94
N CYS A 39 19.83 1.30 -1.63
CA CYS A 39 19.60 0.89 -0.25
C CYS A 39 20.95 0.60 0.43
N GLY A 40 21.24 1.26 1.55
CA GLY A 40 22.46 0.98 2.32
C GLY A 40 22.45 -0.37 3.05
N HIS A 41 21.27 -0.91 3.37
CA HIS A 41 21.14 -2.21 4.06
C HIS A 41 21.19 -3.39 3.10
N CYS A 42 20.41 -3.33 2.01
CA CYS A 42 20.32 -4.40 1.03
C CYS A 42 21.39 -4.29 -0.08
N LEU A 43 22.18 -3.21 -0.09
CA LEU A 43 23.24 -2.90 -1.06
C LEU A 43 22.83 -2.85 -2.54
N LEU A 44 21.53 -2.89 -2.84
CA LEU A 44 20.94 -2.87 -4.18
C LEU A 44 20.40 -1.49 -4.59
N GLN A 45 20.23 -1.28 -5.89
CA GLN A 45 19.47 -0.15 -6.43
C GLN A 45 17.97 -0.39 -6.21
N GLN A 46 17.33 0.57 -5.52
CA GLN A 46 15.90 0.55 -5.23
C GLN A 46 15.11 0.99 -6.46
N PRO A 47 14.23 0.12 -7.01
CA PRO A 47 13.25 0.55 -7.99
C PRO A 47 12.39 1.69 -7.46
N MET A 48 11.79 2.46 -8.35
CA MET A 48 10.87 3.53 -7.99
C MET A 48 9.71 2.97 -7.13
N ARG A 49 9.25 3.77 -6.17
CA ARG A 49 8.25 3.40 -5.15
C ARG A 49 8.64 2.24 -4.21
N SER A 50 9.87 1.71 -4.29
CA SER A 50 10.35 0.74 -3.30
C SER A 50 10.93 1.42 -2.04
N LYS A 51 10.90 0.69 -0.93
CA LYS A 51 11.46 1.12 0.36
C LYS A 51 11.98 -0.08 1.16
N HIS A 52 13.05 0.14 1.91
CA HIS A 52 13.54 -0.82 2.91
C HIS A 52 12.63 -0.81 4.15
N CYS A 53 12.16 -1.98 4.55
CA CYS A 53 11.46 -2.17 5.81
C CYS A 53 12.44 -2.65 6.88
N GLN A 54 12.65 -1.85 7.92
CA GLN A 54 13.54 -2.22 9.03
C GLN A 54 13.01 -3.40 9.84
N THR A 55 11.70 -3.63 9.90
CA THR A 55 11.16 -4.80 10.62
C THR A 55 11.41 -6.08 9.83
N CYS A 56 11.15 -6.07 8.51
CA CYS A 56 11.27 -7.26 7.67
C CYS A 56 12.67 -7.45 7.06
N GLN A 57 13.57 -6.47 7.19
CA GLN A 57 14.98 -6.52 6.77
C GLN A 57 15.21 -6.73 5.27
N HIS A 58 14.30 -6.25 4.42
CA HIS A 58 14.47 -6.25 2.97
C HIS A 58 13.77 -5.05 2.32
N CYS A 59 14.09 -4.80 1.04
CA CYS A 59 13.37 -3.82 0.23
C CYS A 59 12.09 -4.44 -0.35
N VAL A 60 10.99 -3.69 -0.29
CA VAL A 60 9.68 -4.09 -0.81
C VAL A 60 9.30 -3.17 -1.97
N ARG A 61 8.86 -3.75 -3.09
CA ARG A 61 8.37 -2.99 -4.26
C ARG A 61 7.03 -2.35 -3.94
N ARG A 62 6.81 -1.13 -4.46
CA ARG A 62 5.62 -0.29 -4.20
C ARG A 62 5.18 -0.37 -2.72
N TYR A 63 6.11 -0.08 -1.83
CA TYR A 63 5.93 -0.24 -0.39
C TYR A 63 4.78 0.64 0.11
N ASP A 64 3.82 0.04 0.82
CA ASP A 64 2.74 0.76 1.46
C ASP A 64 3.02 1.00 2.94
N HIS A 65 3.06 -0.10 3.71
CA HIS A 65 3.41 -0.09 5.13
C HIS A 65 3.86 -1.47 5.61
N HIS A 66 4.46 -1.53 6.78
CA HIS A 66 4.60 -2.77 7.54
C HIS A 66 3.38 -2.90 8.44
N CYS A 67 2.67 -4.02 8.34
CA CYS A 67 1.44 -4.26 9.09
C CYS A 67 1.71 -5.31 10.18
N PRO A 68 1.70 -4.94 11.47
CA PRO A 68 1.87 -5.89 12.57
C PRO A 68 0.78 -6.95 12.58
N TRP A 69 -0.45 -6.60 12.18
CA TRP A 69 -1.60 -7.52 12.20
C TRP A 69 -1.45 -8.75 11.30
N ILE A 70 -0.65 -8.65 10.25
CA ILE A 70 -0.33 -9.77 9.35
C ILE A 70 1.15 -10.16 9.43
N GLU A 71 1.90 -9.57 10.37
CA GLU A 71 3.34 -9.73 10.57
C GLU A 71 4.14 -9.68 9.26
N ASN A 72 3.76 -8.74 8.37
CA ASN A 72 4.31 -8.67 7.03
C ASN A 72 4.17 -7.26 6.42
N CYS A 73 4.98 -6.97 5.41
CA CYS A 73 4.79 -5.76 4.61
C CYS A 73 3.59 -5.88 3.68
N VAL A 74 2.93 -4.75 3.45
CA VAL A 74 1.97 -4.53 2.36
C VAL A 74 2.72 -3.79 1.24
N GLY A 75 2.72 -4.39 0.05
CA GLY A 75 3.48 -3.94 -1.12
C GLY A 75 2.88 -4.44 -2.42
N GLU A 76 3.59 -4.26 -3.53
CA GLU A 76 3.07 -4.45 -4.89
C GLU A 76 2.25 -5.73 -5.11
N ARG A 77 2.74 -6.88 -4.66
CA ARG A 77 2.12 -8.19 -4.95
C ARG A 77 1.00 -8.58 -3.99
N ASN A 78 0.93 -7.97 -2.80
CA ASN A 78 -0.07 -8.33 -1.79
C ASN A 78 -1.03 -7.20 -1.39
N HIS A 79 -0.85 -5.98 -1.90
CA HIS A 79 -1.70 -4.84 -1.54
C HIS A 79 -3.19 -5.10 -1.85
N ARG A 80 -3.50 -5.70 -3.00
CA ARG A 80 -4.89 -6.07 -3.36
C ARG A 80 -5.51 -7.05 -2.36
N TRP A 81 -4.72 -8.01 -1.90
CA TRP A 81 -5.14 -9.02 -0.94
C TRP A 81 -5.35 -8.42 0.43
N PHE A 82 -4.54 -7.43 0.81
CA PHE A 82 -4.76 -6.67 2.03
C PHE A 82 -6.07 -5.88 2.00
N VAL A 83 -6.41 -5.21 0.88
CA VAL A 83 -7.69 -4.51 0.74
C VAL A 83 -8.87 -5.49 0.78
N LEU A 84 -8.76 -6.64 0.10
CA LEU A 84 -9.77 -7.70 0.17
C LEU A 84 -9.91 -8.25 1.59
N TYR A 85 -8.80 -8.46 2.30
CA TYR A 85 -8.79 -8.87 3.70
C TYR A 85 -9.57 -7.89 4.58
N LEU A 86 -9.35 -6.57 4.42
CA LEU A 86 -10.11 -5.56 5.16
C LEU A 86 -11.62 -5.61 4.85
N ALA A 87 -11.98 -5.80 3.58
CA ALA A 87 -13.38 -5.93 3.19
C ALA A 87 -14.04 -7.17 3.80
N VAL A 88 -13.39 -8.33 3.74
CA VAL A 88 -13.88 -9.57 4.36
C VAL A 88 -13.94 -9.43 5.88
N GLN A 89 -12.93 -8.83 6.50
CA GLN A 89 -12.90 -8.58 7.95
C GLN A 89 -14.07 -7.70 8.39
N LEU A 90 -14.39 -6.65 7.62
CA LEU A 90 -15.55 -5.81 7.88
C LEU A 90 -16.85 -6.61 7.80
N LEU A 91 -17.02 -7.44 6.77
CA LEU A 91 -18.21 -8.29 6.64
C LEU A 91 -18.38 -9.24 7.83
N VAL A 92 -17.30 -9.88 8.28
CA VAL A 92 -17.31 -10.76 9.45
C VAL A 92 -17.68 -10.01 10.73
N LEU A 93 -17.14 -8.80 10.93
CA LEU A 93 -17.46 -7.98 12.10
C LEU A 93 -18.91 -7.50 12.10
N LEU A 94 -19.43 -7.06 10.94
CA LEU A 94 -20.83 -6.67 10.80
C LEU A 94 -21.78 -7.85 11.02
N TRP A 95 -21.41 -9.04 10.52
CA TRP A 95 -22.14 -10.27 10.81
C TRP A 95 -22.15 -10.59 12.30
N GLY A 96 -21.00 -10.49 12.98
CA GLY A 96 -20.89 -10.65 14.42
C GLY A 96 -21.75 -9.65 15.19
N LEU A 97 -21.81 -8.40 14.75
CA LEU A 97 -22.66 -7.37 15.35
C LEU A 97 -24.15 -7.68 15.19
N HIS A 98 -24.57 -8.17 14.01
CA HIS A 98 -25.94 -8.64 13.80
C HIS A 98 -26.25 -9.82 14.73
N MET A 99 -25.38 -10.83 14.81
CA MET A 99 -25.59 -11.96 15.73
C MET A 99 -25.68 -11.52 17.20
N ALA A 100 -24.85 -10.55 17.61
CA ALA A 100 -24.93 -9.99 18.95
C ALA A 100 -26.25 -9.25 19.18
N TRP A 101 -26.73 -8.50 18.19
CA TRP A 101 -28.00 -7.80 18.25
C TRP A 101 -29.20 -8.76 18.35
N SER A 102 -29.21 -9.83 17.58
CA SER A 102 -30.30 -10.81 17.57
C SER A 102 -30.37 -11.66 18.85
N GLY A 103 -29.28 -11.72 19.62
CA GLY A 103 -29.21 -12.44 20.89
C GLY A 103 -29.77 -11.68 22.10
N PHE A 104 -30.11 -10.39 21.97
CA PHE A 104 -30.64 -9.62 23.09
C PHE A 104 -32.03 -10.10 23.52
N THR A 105 -32.22 -10.34 24.80
CA THR A 105 -33.51 -10.72 25.39
C THR A 105 -34.17 -9.53 26.07
N THR A 106 -35.50 -9.56 26.18
CA THR A 106 -36.27 -8.57 26.93
C THR A 106 -36.31 -8.95 28.42
N ALA A 107 -36.34 -7.94 29.30
CA ALA A 107 -36.53 -8.15 30.73
C ALA A 107 -37.37 -7.02 31.33
N PRO A 108 -38.13 -7.28 32.40
CA PRO A 108 -39.05 -6.31 33.00
C PRO A 108 -38.34 -5.13 33.69
N THR A 109 -37.08 -5.30 34.12
CA THR A 109 -36.29 -4.24 34.76
C THR A 109 -34.91 -4.13 34.14
N TRP A 110 -34.34 -2.92 34.15
CA TRP A 110 -33.00 -2.65 33.64
C TRP A 110 -31.90 -3.48 34.33
N GLN A 111 -32.05 -3.75 35.63
CA GLN A 111 -31.09 -4.55 36.39
C GLN A 111 -31.07 -6.01 35.92
N LEU A 112 -32.25 -6.60 35.68
CA LEU A 112 -32.35 -7.97 35.18
C LEU A 112 -31.93 -8.05 33.72
N TRP A 113 -32.28 -7.05 32.91
CA TRP A 113 -31.82 -6.92 31.53
C TRP A 113 -30.30 -6.90 31.46
N LEU A 114 -29.65 -6.05 32.25
CA LEU A 114 -28.19 -5.92 32.26
C LEU A 114 -27.50 -7.19 32.78
N ARG A 115 -28.09 -7.88 33.75
CA ARG A 115 -27.57 -9.18 34.21
C ARG A 115 -27.64 -10.25 33.11
N GLY A 116 -28.71 -10.28 32.32
CA GLY A 116 -28.89 -11.23 31.23
C GLY A 116 -28.10 -10.89 29.96
N ASN A 117 -27.98 -9.60 29.64
CA ASN A 117 -27.46 -9.12 28.37
C ASN A 117 -26.10 -8.41 28.48
N GLY A 118 -25.57 -8.18 29.68
CA GLY A 118 -24.39 -7.35 29.90
C GLY A 118 -23.13 -7.83 29.17
N VAL A 119 -22.90 -9.14 29.14
CA VAL A 119 -21.78 -9.74 28.39
C VAL A 119 -21.96 -9.53 26.88
N LEU A 120 -23.19 -9.71 26.38
CA LEU A 120 -23.53 -9.52 24.98
C LEU A 120 -23.40 -8.05 24.57
N LEU A 121 -23.83 -7.13 25.43
CA LEU A 121 -23.66 -5.69 25.26
C LEU A 121 -22.19 -5.28 25.20
N GLY A 122 -21.37 -5.78 26.12
CA GLY A 122 -19.93 -5.53 26.12
C GLY A 122 -19.26 -6.06 24.85
N THR A 123 -19.62 -7.28 24.44
CA THR A 123 -19.12 -7.89 23.21
C THR A 123 -19.54 -7.09 21.97
N ALA A 124 -20.81 -6.70 21.88
CA ALA A 124 -21.34 -5.88 20.80
C ALA A 124 -20.62 -4.52 20.72
N ALA A 125 -20.35 -3.88 21.85
CA ALA A 125 -19.62 -2.62 21.89
C ALA A 125 -18.18 -2.76 21.37
N VAL A 126 -17.46 -3.79 21.79
CA VAL A 126 -16.10 -4.07 21.28
C VAL A 126 -16.12 -4.35 19.77
N VAL A 127 -17.03 -5.20 19.31
CA VAL A 127 -17.18 -5.52 17.88
C VAL A 127 -17.56 -4.27 17.07
N ALA A 128 -18.41 -3.39 17.60
CA ALA A 128 -18.78 -2.14 16.94
C ALA A 128 -17.57 -1.19 16.78
N VAL A 129 -16.74 -1.03 17.82
CA VAL A 129 -15.51 -0.21 17.74
C VAL A 129 -14.52 -0.78 16.73
N LEU A 130 -14.32 -2.10 16.73
CA LEU A 130 -13.48 -2.77 15.74
C LEU A 130 -14.04 -2.62 14.32
N SER A 131 -15.36 -2.73 14.15
CA SER A 131 -16.04 -2.53 12.86
C SER A 131 -15.79 -1.12 12.33
N LEU A 132 -15.93 -0.10 13.17
CA LEU A 132 -15.66 1.29 12.81
C LEU A 132 -14.20 1.50 12.40
N THR A 133 -13.27 0.91 13.15
CA THR A 133 -11.83 1.03 12.84
C THR A 133 -11.49 0.40 11.49
N VAL A 134 -12.00 -0.81 11.23
CA VAL A 134 -11.78 -1.50 9.94
C VAL A 134 -12.47 -0.76 8.80
N LEU A 135 -13.67 -0.20 9.02
CA LEU A 135 -14.37 0.61 8.02
C LEU A 135 -13.56 1.84 7.62
N LEU A 136 -13.05 2.60 8.59
CA LEU A 136 -12.22 3.78 8.34
C LEU A 136 -10.92 3.41 7.63
N LEU A 137 -10.27 2.33 8.06
CA LEU A 137 -9.06 1.82 7.42
C LEU A 137 -9.33 1.43 5.95
N LEU A 138 -10.37 0.63 5.69
CA LEU A 138 -10.78 0.25 4.34
C LEU A 138 -11.09 1.48 3.48
N GLY A 139 -11.87 2.43 3.99
CA GLY A 139 -12.20 3.67 3.28
C GLY A 139 -10.95 4.49 2.92
N SER A 140 -10.01 4.62 3.86
CA SER A 140 -8.74 5.32 3.62
C SER A 140 -7.88 4.64 2.55
N HIS A 141 -7.77 3.31 2.57
CA HIS A 141 -7.01 2.57 1.55
C HIS A 141 -7.70 2.64 0.18
N LEU A 142 -9.03 2.56 0.11
CA LEU A 142 -9.77 2.71 -1.14
C LEU A 142 -9.59 4.11 -1.74
N TYR A 143 -9.56 5.16 -0.91
CA TYR A 143 -9.23 6.52 -1.32
C TYR A 143 -7.79 6.62 -1.87
N LEU A 144 -6.81 6.05 -1.17
CA LEU A 144 -5.42 6.06 -1.64
C LEU A 144 -5.25 5.25 -2.94
N VAL A 145 -5.93 4.11 -3.07
CA VAL A 145 -5.95 3.31 -4.30
C VAL A 145 -6.58 4.07 -5.46
N SER A 146 -7.67 4.80 -5.23
CA SER A 146 -8.31 5.60 -6.28
C SER A 146 -7.42 6.75 -6.77
N LEU A 147 -6.45 7.18 -5.96
CA LEU A 147 -5.41 8.13 -6.32
C LEU A 147 -4.08 7.45 -6.72
N ASN A 148 -4.02 6.13 -6.86
CA ASN A 148 -2.77 5.38 -7.09
C ASN A 148 -1.60 5.80 -6.17
N THR A 149 -1.91 6.15 -4.93
CA THR A 149 -0.96 6.61 -3.92
C THR A 149 -0.83 5.53 -2.84
N THR A 150 0.38 5.27 -2.36
CA THR A 150 0.59 4.41 -1.18
C THR A 150 0.48 5.23 0.11
N THR A 151 0.17 4.57 1.23
CA THR A 151 0.17 5.20 2.57
C THR A 151 1.52 5.85 2.87
N TRP A 152 2.62 5.20 2.48
CA TRP A 152 3.97 5.76 2.60
C TRP A 152 4.13 7.06 1.80
N GLU A 153 3.68 7.09 0.54
CA GLU A 153 3.76 8.29 -0.30
C GLU A 153 2.93 9.44 0.26
N PHE A 154 1.71 9.16 0.74
CA PHE A 154 0.85 10.14 1.37
C PHE A 154 1.50 10.73 2.63
N MET A 155 1.94 9.88 3.56
CA MET A 155 2.47 10.31 4.86
C MET A 155 3.88 10.91 4.79
N SER A 156 4.66 10.55 3.77
CA SER A 156 6.10 10.84 3.71
C SER A 156 6.54 11.54 2.44
N ARG A 157 5.60 12.18 1.73
CA ARG A 157 5.83 12.87 0.46
C ARG A 157 7.12 13.68 0.42
N HIS A 158 7.33 14.54 1.42
CA HIS A 158 8.51 15.41 1.51
C HIS A 158 9.86 14.66 1.60
N ARG A 159 9.86 13.38 2.02
CA ARG A 159 11.07 12.53 2.11
C ARG A 159 11.36 11.77 0.82
N ILE A 160 10.46 11.82 -0.16
CA ILE A 160 10.52 10.98 -1.36
C ILE A 160 11.08 11.79 -2.53
N SER A 161 12.27 11.40 -3.01
CA SER A 161 13.02 12.15 -4.02
C SER A 161 12.27 12.36 -5.34
N TYR A 162 11.52 11.36 -5.80
CA TYR A 162 10.74 11.46 -7.03
C TYR A 162 9.46 12.30 -6.89
N LEU A 163 8.98 12.58 -5.67
CA LEU A 163 7.83 13.46 -5.43
C LEU A 163 8.24 14.89 -5.09
N LYS A 164 9.51 15.13 -4.73
CA LYS A 164 10.02 16.49 -4.43
C LYS A 164 9.96 17.44 -5.62
N HIS A 165 10.02 16.91 -6.84
CA HIS A 165 10.02 17.68 -8.07
C HIS A 165 8.61 17.89 -8.65
N CYS A 166 7.60 17.22 -8.09
CA CYS A 166 6.20 17.41 -8.46
C CYS A 166 5.60 18.55 -7.62
N GLY A 167 4.61 19.25 -8.16
CA GLY A 167 3.80 20.20 -7.40
C GLY A 167 3.17 19.57 -6.15
N ALA A 168 2.72 20.39 -5.20
CA ALA A 168 2.13 19.91 -3.95
C ALA A 168 0.91 18.98 -4.17
N ASP A 169 0.14 19.27 -5.22
CA ASP A 169 -1.09 18.55 -5.58
C ASP A 169 -0.91 17.59 -6.77
N GLU A 170 0.28 17.54 -7.39
CA GLU A 170 0.53 16.71 -8.56
C GLU A 170 0.83 15.27 -8.19
N ASN A 171 0.19 14.31 -8.85
CA ASN A 171 0.48 12.90 -8.65
C ASN A 171 0.83 12.22 -9.98
N PRO A 172 2.12 11.91 -10.24
CA PRO A 172 2.58 11.37 -11.52
C PRO A 172 2.16 9.91 -11.77
N PHE A 173 1.40 9.31 -10.85
CA PHE A 173 0.87 7.95 -11.00
C PHE A 173 -0.66 7.92 -11.13
N ASP A 174 -1.33 9.06 -10.95
CA ASP A 174 -2.79 9.15 -11.02
C ASP A 174 -3.27 9.23 -12.47
N ARG A 175 -4.02 8.23 -12.91
CA ARG A 175 -4.62 8.18 -14.26
C ARG A 175 -6.14 8.39 -14.24
N GLY A 176 -6.67 8.89 -13.13
CA GLY A 176 -8.10 8.98 -12.85
C GLY A 176 -8.63 7.76 -12.09
N ALA A 177 -9.59 8.02 -11.19
CA ALA A 177 -10.08 7.05 -10.20
C ALA A 177 -10.47 5.69 -10.78
N LEU A 178 -11.24 5.66 -11.88
CA LEU A 178 -11.70 4.40 -12.49
C LEU A 178 -10.53 3.57 -13.06
N ARG A 179 -9.57 4.23 -13.73
CA ARG A 179 -8.39 3.56 -14.30
C ARG A 179 -7.45 3.06 -13.20
N ASN A 180 -7.30 3.82 -12.13
CA ASN A 180 -6.48 3.41 -10.98
C ASN A 180 -7.08 2.21 -10.26
N LEU A 181 -8.40 2.22 -10.00
CA LEU A 181 -9.11 1.11 -9.39
C LEU A 181 -9.02 -0.14 -10.27
N TRP A 182 -9.29 0.00 -11.58
CA TRP A 182 -9.17 -1.11 -12.52
C TRP A 182 -7.75 -1.68 -12.54
N GLY A 183 -6.73 -0.85 -12.72
CA GLY A 183 -5.34 -1.32 -12.73
C GLY A 183 -4.93 -1.98 -11.41
N PHE A 184 -5.43 -1.49 -10.27
CA PHE A 184 -5.09 -2.07 -8.97
C PHE A 184 -5.72 -3.45 -8.74
N PHE A 185 -7.00 -3.63 -9.08
CA PHE A 185 -7.74 -4.86 -8.81
C PHE A 185 -7.64 -5.90 -9.93
N CYS A 186 -7.45 -5.46 -11.18
CA CYS A 186 -7.54 -6.32 -12.36
C CYS A 186 -6.18 -6.64 -13.00
N ASP A 187 -5.16 -5.80 -12.87
CA ASP A 187 -3.83 -6.09 -13.45
C ASP A 187 -2.97 -6.87 -12.45
N TRP A 188 -2.45 -8.04 -12.85
CA TRP A 188 -1.69 -8.95 -11.97
C TRP A 188 -0.17 -8.88 -12.14
N GLY A 189 0.30 -8.16 -13.16
CA GLY A 189 1.71 -8.01 -13.46
C GLY A 189 2.42 -7.05 -12.50
N ALA A 190 3.72 -7.29 -12.28
CA ALA A 190 4.58 -6.28 -11.67
C ALA A 190 4.71 -5.09 -12.62
N ILE A 191 4.62 -3.88 -12.08
CA ILE A 191 4.66 -2.65 -12.88
C ILE A 191 6.07 -2.07 -12.79
N VAL A 192 6.59 -1.63 -13.94
CA VAL A 192 7.82 -0.83 -14.01
C VAL A 192 7.41 0.63 -13.80
N TRP A 193 7.43 1.07 -12.55
CA TRP A 193 6.92 2.38 -12.14
C TRP A 193 7.69 3.55 -12.76
N GLU A 194 8.94 3.35 -13.14
CA GLU A 194 9.74 4.30 -13.90
C GLU A 194 9.10 4.64 -15.25
N GLN A 195 8.62 3.63 -15.98
CA GLN A 195 7.95 3.86 -17.27
C GLN A 195 6.65 4.62 -17.08
N VAL A 196 5.92 4.37 -15.98
CA VAL A 196 4.71 5.13 -15.66
C VAL A 196 5.04 6.60 -15.39
N TYR A 197 6.07 6.84 -14.58
CA TYR A 197 6.48 8.18 -14.19
C TYR A 197 6.94 9.04 -15.38
N PHE A 198 7.72 8.47 -16.31
CA PHE A 198 8.24 9.21 -17.46
C PHE A 198 7.25 9.36 -18.62
N ARG A 199 6.20 8.52 -18.69
CA ARG A 199 5.21 8.58 -19.78
C ARG A 199 4.43 9.90 -19.78
N GLU A 200 4.06 10.42 -18.61
CA GLU A 200 3.33 11.69 -18.48
C GLU A 200 4.22 12.93 -18.63
N GLY A 201 5.55 12.78 -18.59
CA GLY A 201 6.47 13.88 -18.83
C GLY A 201 6.70 14.22 -20.31
N ASN A 202 6.18 13.40 -21.23
CA ASN A 202 6.37 13.52 -22.67
C ASN A 202 5.07 13.78 -23.46
N ASP A 203 3.92 13.89 -22.80
CA ASP A 203 2.70 14.33 -23.48
C ASP A 203 2.83 15.85 -23.76
N PRO A 204 2.83 16.28 -25.04
CA PRO A 204 2.82 17.70 -25.34
C PRO A 204 1.48 18.28 -24.90
N ILE A 205 1.53 19.34 -24.10
CA ILE A 205 0.39 20.22 -23.77
C ILE A 205 -0.15 20.84 -25.07
#